data_AF-A0A3M1PIF5-F1
#
_entry.id   AF-A0A3M1PIF5-F1
#
_cell.length_a   1.000
_cell.length_b   1.000
_cell.length_c   1.000
_cell.angle_alpha   90.00
_cell.angle_beta   90.00
_cell.angle_gamma   90.00
#
_symmetry.space_group_name_H-M   'P 1'
#
loop_
_entity.id
_entity.type
_entity.pdbx_description
1 polymer ?
#
loop_
_entity_poly.entity_id
_entity_poly.type
_entity_poly.pdbx_seq_one_letter_code
_entity_poly.pdbx_strand_id
1 'polypeptide(L)'
;MELQTRFSALIAEELRLKATDVEQTVKLLDDGNTVPFIARYRKEVTGGLNEEQIRQIEDRIRYLRHLEERKATVLESIEKQGKLTPELKTKIEQATKLQEVEDLYLPYKPKKRTRATVAKEKGLEPLALLMLAQEIEQGTIEEIARPYLNPEKELNSIDAVLAGARDIVAEIVSENADLRKELRKFTFATGPLTSAARDESDVSVYGMYADYREPVKHIRPHRTLAINRGEREGYLKVKIEVDLDAAHEILRRHYLKNPRSVFAEQIELALKDSYQR
;
A
#
# COMPACT_ATOMS: atom_id res chain seq x y z
N MET A 1 4.56 28.27 9.69
CA MET A 1 3.59 28.61 10.75
C MET A 1 2.26 27.90 10.54
N GLU A 2 1.56 28.08 9.41
CA GLU A 2 0.24 27.46 9.17
C GLU A 2 0.21 25.93 9.28
N LEU A 3 1.24 25.24 8.77
CA LEU A 3 1.30 23.78 8.80
C LEU A 3 1.42 23.22 10.22
N GLN A 4 2.21 23.88 11.08
CA GLN A 4 2.40 23.47 12.48
C GLN A 4 1.15 23.71 13.32
N THR A 5 0.45 24.83 13.08
CA THR A 5 -0.85 25.10 13.70
C THR A 5 -1.87 24.04 13.27
N ARG A 6 -1.91 23.66 11.99
CA ARG A 6 -2.77 22.59 11.48
C ARG A 6 -2.47 21.24 12.14
N PHE A 7 -1.19 20.88 12.27
CA PHE A 7 -0.79 19.65 12.96
C PHE A 7 -1.19 19.65 14.43
N SER A 8 -0.96 20.76 15.12
CA SER A 8 -1.30 20.89 16.55
C SER A 8 -2.80 20.74 16.78
N ALA A 9 -3.62 21.33 15.90
CA ALA A 9 -5.08 21.18 15.93
C ALA A 9 -5.52 19.72 15.70
N LEU A 10 -4.95 19.05 14.70
CA LEU A 10 -5.26 17.63 14.42
C LEU A 10 -4.87 16.72 15.60
N ILE A 11 -3.67 16.90 16.15
CA ILE A 11 -3.19 16.13 17.31
C ILE A 11 -4.10 16.37 18.52
N ALA A 12 -4.51 17.61 18.74
CA ALA A 12 -5.41 17.98 19.82
C ALA A 12 -6.77 17.29 19.71
N GLU A 13 -7.34 17.21 18.50
CA GLU A 13 -8.58 16.48 18.24
C GLU A 13 -8.41 14.97 18.48
N GLU A 14 -7.36 14.36 17.93
CA GLU A 14 -7.09 12.92 18.04
C GLU A 14 -6.85 12.46 19.49
N LEU A 15 -6.10 13.26 20.26
CA LEU A 15 -5.75 12.96 21.65
C LEU A 15 -6.75 13.54 22.66
N ARG A 16 -7.77 14.27 22.19
CA ARG A 16 -8.76 14.99 23.02
C ARG A 16 -8.10 15.94 24.03
N LEU A 17 -7.10 16.68 23.57
CA LEU A 17 -6.35 17.68 24.33
C LEU A 17 -6.71 19.09 23.86
N LYS A 18 -6.30 20.12 24.62
CA LYS A 18 -6.45 21.50 24.18
C LYS A 18 -5.41 21.82 23.11
N ALA A 19 -5.84 22.48 22.03
CA ALA A 19 -4.94 22.86 20.93
C ALA A 19 -3.78 23.74 21.40
N THR A 20 -4.02 24.65 22.35
CA THR A 20 -2.99 25.50 22.96
C THR A 20 -1.91 24.67 23.66
N ASP A 21 -2.30 23.65 24.42
CA ASP A 21 -1.40 22.83 25.21
C ASP A 21 -0.52 21.96 24.30
N VAL A 22 -1.09 21.43 23.23
CA VAL A 22 -0.37 20.71 22.18
C VAL A 22 0.61 21.64 21.46
N GLU A 23 0.18 22.83 21.06
CA GLU A 23 1.03 23.78 20.35
C GLU A 23 2.26 24.18 21.18
N GLN A 24 2.06 24.49 22.47
CA GLN A 24 3.16 24.81 23.38
C GLN A 24 4.09 23.62 23.61
N THR A 25 3.53 22.42 23.73
CA THR A 25 4.31 21.18 23.86
C THR A 25 5.18 20.94 22.62
N VAL A 26 4.63 21.11 21.42
CA VAL A 26 5.38 20.98 20.17
C VAL A 26 6.51 22.02 20.09
N LYS A 27 6.26 23.28 20.48
CA LYS A 27 7.32 24.30 20.54
C LYS A 27 8.47 23.88 21.46
N LEU A 28 8.15 23.38 22.66
CA LEU A 28 9.17 22.91 23.60
C LEU A 28 9.97 21.73 23.04
N LEU A 29 9.32 20.79 22.34
CA LEU A 29 9.99 19.67 21.67
C LEU A 29 10.90 20.16 20.54
N ASP A 30 10.46 21.15 19.76
CA ASP A 30 11.24 21.77 18.68
C ASP A 30 12.48 22.51 19.20
N ASP A 31 12.39 23.11 20.39
CA ASP A 31 13.51 23.73 21.11
C ASP A 31 14.51 22.69 21.67
N GLY A 32 14.30 21.40 21.41
CA GLY A 32 15.18 20.31 21.83
C GLY A 32 14.96 19.85 23.28
N ASN A 33 13.86 20.25 23.93
CA ASN A 33 13.56 19.77 25.27
C ASN A 33 13.10 18.30 25.23
N THR A 34 13.60 17.50 26.18
CA THR A 34 13.21 16.08 26.27
C THR A 34 11.84 15.90 26.92
N VAL A 35 11.14 14.82 26.58
CA VAL A 35 9.83 14.49 27.17
C VAL A 35 9.85 14.48 28.71
N PRO A 36 10.82 13.84 29.40
CA PRO A 36 10.89 13.90 30.86
C PRO A 36 11.13 15.31 31.41
N PHE A 37 11.89 16.14 30.70
CA PHE A 37 12.13 17.53 31.10
C PHE A 37 10.84 18.35 31.01
N ILE A 38 10.10 18.25 29.91
CA ILE A 38 8.83 18.97 29.72
C ILE A 38 7.83 18.54 30.79
N ALA A 39 7.66 17.23 30.99
CA ALA A 39 6.72 16.67 31.96
C ALA A 39 7.04 17.08 33.42
N ARG A 40 8.30 17.35 33.75
CA ARG A 40 8.72 17.75 35.11
C ARG A 40 8.76 19.26 35.32
N TYR A 41 9.31 20.00 34.37
CA TYR A 41 9.69 21.41 34.55
C TYR A 41 8.88 22.40 33.71
N ARG A 42 8.01 21.93 32.80
CA ARG A 42 7.18 22.77 31.92
C ARG A 42 5.68 22.44 32.01
N LYS A 43 5.24 21.92 33.16
CA LYS A 43 3.83 21.57 33.40
C LYS A 43 2.88 22.74 33.20
N GLU A 44 3.22 23.92 33.71
CA GLU A 44 2.33 25.09 33.60
C GLU A 44 2.15 25.55 32.15
N VAL A 45 3.24 25.51 31.37
CA VAL A 45 3.25 25.91 29.95
C VAL A 45 2.46 24.93 29.07
N THR A 46 2.43 23.66 29.46
CA THR A 46 1.75 22.58 28.72
C THR A 46 0.35 22.28 29.25
N GLY A 47 -0.19 23.05 30.20
CA GLY A 47 -1.52 22.75 30.78
C GLY A 47 -1.55 21.48 31.64
N GLY A 48 -0.40 21.01 32.11
CA GLY A 48 -0.26 19.88 33.02
C GLY A 48 -0.19 18.50 32.36
N LEU A 49 0.17 18.42 31.07
CA LEU A 49 0.31 17.14 30.37
C LEU A 49 1.32 16.21 31.05
N ASN A 50 0.97 14.92 31.11
CA ASN A 50 1.83 13.89 31.65
C ASN A 50 2.82 13.36 30.60
N GLU A 51 3.78 12.54 31.04
CA GLU A 51 4.84 12.02 30.17
C GLU A 51 4.30 11.19 28.98
N GLU A 52 3.25 10.40 29.20
CA GLU A 52 2.63 9.59 28.16
C GLU A 52 1.97 10.46 27.08
N GLN A 53 1.23 11.48 27.48
CA GLN A 53 0.58 12.43 26.56
C GLN A 53 1.62 13.19 25.74
N ILE A 54 2.69 13.67 26.38
CA ILE A 54 3.77 14.38 25.67
C ILE A 54 4.46 13.45 24.67
N ARG A 55 4.69 12.18 25.03
CA ARG A 55 5.24 11.17 24.10
C ARG A 55 4.32 10.88 22.92
N GLN A 56 3.01 10.77 23.17
CA GLN A 56 2.02 10.63 22.09
C GLN A 56 2.03 11.82 21.13
N ILE A 57 2.15 13.05 21.66
CA ILE A 57 2.31 14.27 20.85
C ILE A 57 3.60 14.20 20.04
N GLU A 58 4.73 13.86 20.66
CA GLU A 58 6.05 13.76 20.01
C GLU A 58 6.03 12.76 18.84
N ASP A 59 5.52 11.55 19.08
CA ASP A 59 5.46 10.53 18.05
C ASP A 59 4.51 10.94 16.91
N ARG A 60 3.38 11.57 17.23
CA ARG A 60 2.40 11.99 16.23
C ARG A 60 2.89 13.17 15.40
N ILE A 61 3.50 14.19 16.01
CA ILE A 61 4.06 15.33 15.26
C ILE A 61 5.21 14.87 14.35
N ARG A 62 6.05 13.95 14.82
CA ARG A 62 7.12 13.35 14.01
C ARG A 62 6.55 12.63 12.79
N TYR A 63 5.51 11.82 12.98
CA TYR A 63 4.83 11.13 11.88
C TYR A 63 4.22 12.12 10.86
N LEU A 64 3.52 13.16 11.32
CA LEU A 64 2.87 14.14 10.44
C LEU A 64 3.89 14.93 9.61
N ARG A 65 5.02 15.31 10.20
CA ARG A 65 6.14 15.94 9.49
C ARG A 65 6.73 15.03 8.42
N HIS A 66 7.01 13.77 8.78
CA HIS A 66 7.50 12.78 7.82
C HIS A 66 6.51 12.54 6.68
N LEU A 67 5.20 12.53 6.96
CA LEU A 67 4.17 12.40 5.93
C LEU A 67 4.22 13.57 4.93
N GLU A 68 4.31 14.82 5.39
CA GLU A 68 4.37 15.98 4.49
C GLU A 68 5.69 16.05 3.72
N GLU A 69 6.82 15.74 4.35
CA GLU A 69 8.11 15.61 3.67
C GLU A 69 8.04 14.55 2.55
N ARG A 70 7.41 13.40 2.85
CA ARG A 70 7.24 12.34 1.86
C ARG A 70 6.33 12.76 0.72
N LYS A 71 5.21 13.44 0.99
CA LYS A 71 4.34 14.01 -0.05
C LYS A 71 5.12 14.93 -0.98
N ALA A 72 5.91 15.86 -0.42
CA ALA A 72 6.72 16.79 -1.20
C ALA A 72 7.72 16.05 -2.11
N THR A 73 8.44 15.08 -1.55
CA THR A 73 9.41 14.25 -2.29
C THR A 73 8.74 13.49 -3.45
N VAL A 74 7.56 12.93 -3.20
CA VAL A 74 6.78 12.19 -4.21
C VAL A 74 6.28 13.12 -5.31
N LEU A 75 5.72 14.27 -4.95
CA LEU A 75 5.25 15.28 -5.92
C LEU A 75 6.38 15.72 -6.83
N GLU A 76 7.54 16.08 -6.27
CA GLU A 76 8.71 16.48 -7.04
C GLU A 76 9.19 15.34 -7.97
N SER A 77 9.21 14.10 -7.49
CA SER A 77 9.62 12.95 -8.29
C SER A 77 8.68 12.67 -9.47
N ILE A 78 7.38 12.92 -9.32
CA ILE A 78 6.38 12.72 -10.39
C ILE A 78 6.41 13.89 -11.37
N GLU A 79 6.59 15.11 -10.86
CA GLU A 79 6.73 16.33 -11.65
C GLU A 79 7.95 16.27 -12.57
N LYS A 80 9.10 15.80 -12.05
CA LYS A 80 10.32 15.56 -12.86
C LYS A 80 10.11 14.58 -14.01
N GLN A 81 9.11 13.69 -13.92
CA GLN A 81 8.74 12.76 -15.01
C GLN A 81 7.72 13.35 -15.98
N GLY A 82 7.21 14.57 -15.74
CA GLY A 82 6.16 15.18 -16.54
C GLY A 82 4.79 14.50 -16.42
N LYS A 83 4.57 13.70 -15.36
CA LYS A 83 3.35 12.88 -15.17
C LYS A 83 2.42 13.40 -14.09
N LEU A 84 2.74 14.54 -13.47
CA LEU A 84 1.96 15.09 -12.36
C LEU A 84 0.71 15.81 -12.89
N THR A 85 -0.43 15.15 -12.84
CA THR A 85 -1.72 15.78 -13.16
C THR A 85 -2.29 16.56 -11.97
N PRO A 86 -3.16 17.57 -12.19
CA PRO A 86 -3.83 18.29 -11.11
C PRO A 86 -4.62 17.37 -10.16
N GLU A 87 -5.27 16.33 -10.70
CA GLU A 87 -6.04 15.35 -9.93
C GLU A 87 -5.12 14.51 -9.04
N LEU A 88 -3.98 14.07 -9.57
CA LEU A 88 -3.00 13.29 -8.83
C LEU A 88 -2.34 14.12 -7.72
N LYS A 89 -1.96 15.36 -8.04
CA LYS A 89 -1.44 16.32 -7.06
C LYS A 89 -2.40 16.46 -5.88
N THR A 90 -3.68 16.71 -6.18
CA THR A 90 -4.73 16.82 -5.17
C THR A 90 -4.86 15.56 -4.32
N LYS A 91 -4.87 14.36 -4.95
CA LYS A 91 -4.92 13.08 -4.22
C LYS A 91 -3.73 12.91 -3.26
N ILE A 92 -2.52 13.29 -3.67
CA ILE A 92 -1.31 13.17 -2.83
C ILE A 92 -1.35 14.17 -1.67
N GLU A 93 -1.71 15.43 -1.93
CA GLU A 93 -1.82 16.47 -0.91
C GLU A 93 -2.85 16.12 0.17
N GLN A 94 -3.98 15.53 -0.24
CA GLN A 94 -5.06 15.09 0.65
C GLN A 94 -4.79 13.77 1.38
N ALA A 95 -3.75 13.01 0.99
CA ALA A 95 -3.44 11.74 1.63
C ALA A 95 -3.18 11.92 3.14
N THR A 96 -3.82 11.11 3.97
CA THR A 96 -3.72 11.24 5.44
C THR A 96 -2.78 10.20 6.06
N LYS A 97 -2.39 9.21 5.26
CA LYS A 97 -1.52 8.11 5.67
C LYS A 97 -0.35 7.96 4.71
N LEU A 98 0.81 7.61 5.25
CA LEU A 98 2.02 7.37 4.47
C LEU A 98 1.78 6.30 3.39
N GLN A 99 1.05 5.24 3.74
CA GLN A 99 0.71 4.18 2.80
C GLN A 99 -0.12 4.67 1.61
N GLU A 100 -1.01 5.65 1.79
CA GLU A 100 -1.79 6.21 0.66
C GLU A 100 -0.88 6.97 -0.31
N VAL A 101 0.11 7.69 0.23
CA VAL A 101 1.14 8.37 -0.57
C VAL A 101 1.98 7.35 -1.35
N GLU A 102 2.41 6.26 -0.69
CA GLU A 102 3.18 5.20 -1.37
C GLU A 102 2.36 4.48 -2.45
N ASP A 103 1.08 4.19 -2.18
CA ASP A 103 0.19 3.55 -3.15
C ASP A 103 -0.01 4.45 -4.39
N LEU A 104 -0.14 5.77 -4.22
CA LEU A 104 -0.23 6.75 -5.33
C LEU A 104 1.10 6.92 -6.08
N TYR A 105 2.23 6.80 -5.38
CA TYR A 105 3.56 6.95 -5.97
C TYR A 105 4.02 5.70 -6.74
N LEU A 106 3.47 4.53 -6.42
CA LEU A 106 3.93 3.24 -6.92
C LEU A 106 4.11 3.16 -8.46
N PRO A 107 3.19 3.68 -9.30
CA PRO A 107 3.35 3.68 -10.76
C PRO A 107 4.53 4.52 -11.28
N TYR A 108 5.00 5.48 -10.48
CA TYR A 108 6.02 6.46 -10.85
C TYR A 108 7.36 6.18 -10.17
N LYS A 109 7.39 5.28 -9.20
CA LYS A 109 8.60 4.89 -8.51
C LYS A 109 9.57 4.26 -9.51
N PRO A 110 10.87 4.63 -9.53
CA PRO A 110 11.86 3.94 -10.36
C PRO A 110 11.91 2.44 -10.02
N LYS A 111 11.76 1.58 -11.03
CA LYS A 111 11.73 0.13 -10.86
C LYS A 111 12.94 -0.53 -11.50
N LYS A 112 13.37 -1.65 -10.90
CA LYS A 112 14.20 -2.62 -11.60
C LYS A 112 13.42 -3.19 -12.80
N ARG A 113 14.13 -3.69 -13.80
CA ARG A 113 13.55 -4.29 -15.01
C ARG A 113 12.57 -5.43 -14.63
N THR A 114 11.27 -5.16 -14.68
CA THR A 114 10.15 -6.10 -14.42
C THR A 114 9.71 -6.80 -15.71
N ARG A 115 8.92 -7.88 -15.58
CA ARG A 115 8.28 -8.55 -16.72
C ARG A 115 7.49 -7.57 -17.60
N ALA A 116 6.74 -6.65 -16.97
CA ALA A 116 6.00 -5.62 -17.68
C ALA A 116 6.92 -4.64 -18.42
N THR A 117 8.00 -4.15 -17.78
CA THR A 117 8.94 -3.26 -18.49
C THR A 117 9.60 -3.93 -19.68
N VAL A 118 9.97 -5.22 -19.58
CA VAL A 118 10.50 -6.00 -20.71
C VAL A 118 9.45 -6.12 -21.81
N ALA A 119 8.19 -6.40 -21.47
CA ALA A 119 7.10 -6.46 -22.45
C ALA A 119 6.86 -5.10 -23.14
N LYS A 120 6.97 -3.99 -22.40
CA LYS A 120 6.89 -2.62 -22.97
C LYS A 120 8.05 -2.32 -23.92
N GLU A 121 9.29 -2.66 -23.54
CA GLU A 121 10.47 -2.58 -24.43
C GLU A 121 10.27 -3.39 -25.71
N LYS A 122 9.60 -4.55 -25.60
CA LYS A 122 9.24 -5.39 -26.75
C LYS A 122 8.10 -4.80 -27.61
N GLY A 123 7.44 -3.73 -27.17
CA GLY A 123 6.39 -3.03 -27.92
C GLY A 123 4.98 -3.57 -27.69
N LEU A 124 4.74 -4.26 -26.57
CA LEU A 124 3.44 -4.87 -26.25
C LEU A 124 2.49 -3.94 -25.48
N GLU A 125 2.91 -2.72 -25.16
CA GLU A 125 2.07 -1.74 -24.45
C GLU A 125 0.76 -1.42 -25.19
N PRO A 126 0.74 -1.19 -26.53
CA PRO A 126 -0.51 -0.94 -27.24
C PRO A 126 -1.50 -2.11 -27.14
N LEU A 127 -1.02 -3.36 -27.17
CA LEU A 127 -1.88 -4.54 -26.99
C LEU A 127 -2.46 -4.61 -25.58
N ALA A 128 -1.65 -4.32 -24.55
CA ALA A 128 -2.13 -4.28 -23.16
C ALA A 128 -3.18 -3.18 -22.92
N LEU A 129 -3.01 -2.00 -23.53
CA LEU A 129 -4.01 -0.93 -23.46
C LEU A 129 -5.30 -1.31 -24.20
N LEU A 130 -5.18 -1.99 -25.35
CA LEU A 130 -6.33 -2.51 -26.08
C LEU A 130 -7.10 -3.56 -25.27
N MET A 131 -6.38 -4.45 -24.56
CA MET A 131 -6.97 -5.39 -23.61
C MET A 131 -7.75 -4.66 -22.52
N LEU A 132 -7.17 -3.63 -21.90
CA LEU A 132 -7.83 -2.86 -20.83
C LEU A 132 -9.08 -2.10 -21.31
N ALA A 133 -9.08 -1.64 -22.56
CA ALA A 133 -10.22 -0.92 -23.15
C ALA A 133 -11.47 -1.81 -23.31
N GLN A 134 -11.30 -3.11 -23.62
CA GLN A 134 -12.39 -4.09 -23.72
C GLN A 134 -13.48 -3.75 -24.76
N GLU A 135 -13.13 -3.00 -25.80
CA GLU A 135 -14.09 -2.54 -26.82
C GLU A 135 -14.28 -3.55 -27.97
N ILE A 136 -13.36 -4.51 -28.12
CA ILE A 136 -13.42 -5.52 -29.19
C ILE A 136 -14.20 -6.74 -28.71
N GLU A 137 -15.34 -7.01 -29.34
CA GLU A 137 -16.21 -8.16 -29.06
C GLU A 137 -16.23 -9.21 -30.19
N GLN A 138 -15.64 -8.91 -31.35
CA GLN A 138 -15.67 -9.77 -32.54
C GLN A 138 -14.26 -10.02 -33.08
N GLY A 139 -14.10 -11.15 -33.79
CA GLY A 139 -12.81 -11.63 -34.28
C GLY A 139 -12.12 -12.57 -33.30
N THR A 140 -10.89 -12.96 -33.62
CA THR A 140 -10.08 -13.83 -32.77
C THR A 140 -8.95 -13.06 -32.10
N ILE A 141 -8.57 -13.47 -30.89
CA ILE A 141 -7.48 -12.82 -30.18
C ILE A 141 -6.14 -13.04 -30.89
N GLU A 142 -6.00 -14.17 -31.57
CA GLU A 142 -4.87 -14.54 -32.39
C GLU A 142 -4.66 -13.56 -33.55
N GLU A 143 -5.73 -13.15 -34.24
CA GLU A 143 -5.65 -12.15 -35.31
C GLU A 143 -5.15 -10.80 -34.80
N ILE A 144 -5.57 -10.39 -33.60
CA ILE A 144 -5.17 -9.13 -32.98
C ILE A 144 -3.74 -9.18 -32.45
N ALA A 145 -3.30 -10.34 -31.96
CA ALA A 145 -1.96 -10.55 -31.43
C ALA A 145 -0.90 -10.80 -32.52
N ARG A 146 -1.29 -11.33 -33.68
CA ARG A 146 -0.37 -11.69 -34.78
C ARG A 146 0.55 -10.55 -35.25
N PRO A 147 0.10 -9.28 -35.37
CA PRO A 147 0.98 -8.16 -35.74
C PRO A 147 2.12 -7.88 -34.74
N TYR A 148 2.02 -8.37 -33.51
CA TYR A 148 3.02 -8.19 -32.46
C TYR A 148 4.08 -9.29 -32.44
N LEU A 149 3.97 -10.33 -33.28
CA LEU A 149 5.01 -11.35 -33.43
C LEU A 149 6.30 -10.72 -33.96
N ASN A 150 7.40 -10.95 -33.27
CA ASN A 150 8.70 -10.41 -33.62
C ASN A 150 9.82 -11.30 -33.06
N PRO A 151 10.45 -12.14 -33.89
CA PRO A 151 11.53 -13.02 -33.46
C PRO A 151 12.75 -12.29 -32.88
N GLU A 152 13.09 -11.10 -33.39
CA GLU A 152 14.21 -10.29 -32.87
C GLU A 152 13.97 -9.81 -31.44
N LYS A 153 12.70 -9.70 -31.04
CA LYS A 153 12.26 -9.36 -29.69
C LYS A 153 11.86 -10.59 -28.86
N GLU A 154 12.18 -11.79 -29.34
CA GLU A 154 11.81 -13.08 -28.74
C GLU A 154 10.28 -13.28 -28.60
N LEU A 155 9.48 -12.62 -29.44
CA LEU A 155 8.03 -12.77 -29.51
C LEU A 155 7.68 -13.80 -30.59
N ASN A 156 8.02 -15.06 -30.30
CA ASN A 156 7.98 -16.16 -31.27
C ASN A 156 6.61 -16.85 -31.39
N SER A 157 5.68 -16.60 -30.47
CA SER A 157 4.34 -17.21 -30.46
C SER A 157 3.29 -16.23 -29.98
N ILE A 158 2.03 -16.50 -30.35
CA ILE A 158 0.87 -15.73 -29.87
C ILE A 158 0.80 -15.77 -28.34
N ASP A 159 1.05 -16.93 -27.75
CA ASP A 159 1.08 -17.07 -26.29
C ASP A 159 2.13 -16.19 -25.62
N ALA A 160 3.32 -16.04 -26.22
CA ALA A 160 4.37 -15.16 -25.69
C ALA A 160 3.97 -13.69 -25.77
N VAL A 161 3.33 -13.29 -26.88
CA VAL A 161 2.77 -11.94 -27.06
C VAL A 161 1.69 -11.66 -26.00
N LEU A 162 0.72 -12.57 -25.85
CA LEU A 162 -0.36 -12.43 -24.88
C LEU A 162 0.16 -12.45 -23.44
N ALA A 163 1.15 -13.30 -23.12
CA ALA A 163 1.78 -13.33 -21.82
C ALA A 163 2.45 -11.99 -21.48
N GLY A 164 3.22 -11.41 -22.42
CA GLY A 164 3.83 -10.11 -22.20
C GLY A 164 2.81 -8.99 -22.05
N ALA A 165 1.71 -9.00 -22.83
CA ALA A 165 0.62 -8.05 -22.65
C ALA A 165 -0.08 -8.22 -21.29
N ARG A 166 -0.34 -9.46 -20.86
CA ARG A 166 -0.87 -9.76 -19.52
C ARG A 166 0.07 -9.27 -18.41
N ASP A 167 1.38 -9.39 -18.57
CA ASP A 167 2.34 -8.90 -17.57
C ASP A 167 2.23 -7.39 -17.36
N ILE A 168 1.97 -6.63 -18.43
CA ILE A 168 1.73 -5.19 -18.39
C ILE A 168 0.41 -4.89 -17.70
N VAL A 169 -0.68 -5.56 -18.10
CA VAL A 169 -2.01 -5.41 -17.47
C VAL A 169 -1.93 -5.73 -15.99
N ALA A 170 -1.26 -6.82 -15.61
CA ALA A 170 -1.11 -7.24 -14.22
C ALA A 170 -0.35 -6.20 -13.40
N GLU A 171 0.70 -5.59 -13.94
CA GLU A 171 1.40 -4.49 -13.26
C GLU A 171 0.49 -3.26 -13.08
N ILE A 172 -0.21 -2.83 -14.13
CA ILE A 172 -1.15 -1.70 -14.07
C ILE A 172 -2.23 -1.92 -13.00
N VAL A 173 -2.79 -3.12 -12.93
CA VAL A 173 -3.82 -3.48 -11.95
C VAL A 173 -3.23 -3.51 -10.54
N SER A 174 -2.08 -4.16 -10.35
CA SER A 174 -1.43 -4.31 -9.03
C SER A 174 -1.02 -2.96 -8.42
N GLU A 175 -0.84 -1.93 -9.25
CA GLU A 175 -0.39 -0.60 -8.83
C GLU A 175 -1.52 0.42 -8.71
N ASN A 176 -2.77 0.00 -8.94
CA ASN A 176 -3.92 0.87 -8.75
C ASN A 176 -4.15 1.14 -7.25
N ALA A 177 -3.92 2.39 -6.83
CA ALA A 177 -4.01 2.81 -5.43
C ALA A 177 -5.40 2.60 -4.82
N ASP A 178 -6.48 2.87 -5.57
CA ASP A 178 -7.85 2.75 -5.10
C ASP A 178 -8.22 1.27 -4.88
N LEU A 179 -7.82 0.40 -5.80
CA LEU A 179 -7.99 -1.05 -5.70
C LEU A 179 -7.18 -1.65 -4.53
N ARG A 180 -5.90 -1.26 -4.37
CA ARG A 180 -5.07 -1.71 -3.23
C ARG A 180 -5.70 -1.29 -1.90
N LYS A 181 -6.27 -0.08 -1.83
CA LYS A 181 -6.98 0.41 -0.63
C LYS A 181 -8.22 -0.42 -0.34
N GLU A 182 -9.00 -0.79 -1.35
CA GLU A 182 -10.18 -1.66 -1.18
C GLU A 182 -9.77 -3.07 -0.73
N LEU A 183 -8.81 -3.70 -1.40
CA LEU A 183 -8.31 -5.04 -1.03
C LEU A 183 -7.74 -5.06 0.38
N ARG A 184 -6.97 -4.05 0.78
CA ARG A 184 -6.44 -3.94 2.15
C ARG A 184 -7.55 -3.84 3.20
N LYS A 185 -8.61 -3.07 2.90
CA LYS A 185 -9.79 -2.97 3.79
C LYS A 185 -10.53 -4.30 3.87
N PHE A 186 -10.73 -4.97 2.74
CA PHE A 186 -11.35 -6.29 2.69
C PHE A 186 -10.56 -7.30 3.52
N THR A 187 -9.26 -7.46 3.25
CA THR A 187 -8.37 -8.36 3.99
C THR A 187 -8.35 -8.06 5.48
N PHE A 188 -8.30 -6.79 5.89
CA PHE A 188 -8.35 -6.43 7.31
C PHE A 188 -9.68 -6.77 7.98
N ALA A 189 -10.79 -6.69 7.23
CA ALA A 189 -12.13 -6.95 7.75
C ALA A 189 -12.45 -8.45 7.87
N THR A 190 -11.98 -9.27 6.93
CA THR A 190 -12.38 -10.68 6.80
C THR A 190 -11.25 -11.67 7.10
N GLY A 191 -10.00 -11.26 6.90
CA GLY A 191 -8.84 -12.15 6.98
C GLY A 191 -8.45 -12.48 8.42
N PRO A 192 -8.36 -13.78 8.79
CA PRO A 192 -7.72 -14.17 10.02
C PRO A 192 -6.19 -14.16 9.87
N LEU A 193 -5.51 -13.69 10.91
CA LEU A 193 -4.10 -13.96 11.10
C LEU A 193 -3.97 -15.39 11.58
N THR A 194 -3.03 -16.12 10.99
CA THR A 194 -2.63 -17.43 11.45
C THR A 194 -1.13 -17.43 11.73
N SER A 195 -0.73 -18.12 12.78
CA SER A 195 0.69 -18.39 13.05
C SER A 195 0.92 -19.85 13.33
N ALA A 196 2.02 -20.36 12.77
CA ALA A 196 2.48 -21.73 12.91
C ALA A 196 3.91 -21.74 13.44
N ALA A 197 4.29 -22.73 14.25
CA ALA A 197 5.69 -22.97 14.59
C ALA A 197 6.51 -23.32 13.33
N ARG A 198 7.76 -22.85 13.26
CA ARG A 198 8.71 -23.29 12.21
C ARG A 198 9.34 -24.64 12.53
N ASP A 199 9.57 -24.88 13.81
CA ASP A 199 10.08 -26.14 14.36
C ASP A 199 9.20 -26.54 15.54
N GLU A 200 8.57 -27.71 15.45
CA GLU A 200 7.68 -28.22 16.50
C GLU A 200 8.43 -28.69 17.75
N SER A 201 9.75 -28.93 17.63
CA SER A 201 10.60 -29.37 18.75
C SER A 201 11.09 -28.21 19.62
N ASP A 202 11.03 -26.97 19.10
CA ASP A 202 11.45 -25.77 19.81
C ASP A 202 10.26 -25.18 20.57
N VAL A 203 10.01 -25.71 21.76
CA VAL A 203 9.01 -25.20 22.71
C VAL A 203 9.50 -23.88 23.31
N SER A 204 9.57 -22.86 22.47
CA SER A 204 9.93 -21.50 22.84
C SER A 204 8.83 -20.84 23.70
N VAL A 205 9.12 -19.65 24.23
CA VAL A 205 8.15 -18.78 24.91
C VAL A 205 6.92 -18.41 24.04
N TYR A 206 6.94 -18.77 22.76
CA TYR A 206 5.88 -18.51 21.79
C TYR A 206 4.91 -19.68 21.61
N GLY A 207 4.98 -20.74 22.42
CA GLY A 207 4.13 -21.93 22.28
C GLY A 207 2.62 -21.65 22.19
N MET A 208 2.12 -20.60 22.87
CA MET A 208 0.72 -20.17 22.77
C MET A 208 0.31 -19.70 21.36
N TYR A 209 1.28 -19.37 20.50
CA TYR A 209 1.10 -18.88 19.15
C TYR A 209 1.57 -19.89 18.08
N ALA A 210 1.94 -21.10 18.47
CA ALA A 210 2.43 -22.14 17.57
C ALA A 210 1.34 -22.76 16.68
N ASP A 211 0.08 -22.70 17.12
CA ASP A 211 -1.12 -22.99 16.31
C ASP A 211 -2.20 -21.96 16.67
N TYR A 212 -2.11 -20.79 16.06
CA TYR A 212 -2.96 -19.64 16.38
C TYR A 212 -3.77 -19.20 15.18
N ARG A 213 -5.02 -18.83 15.42
CA ARG A 213 -5.90 -18.23 14.43
C ARG A 213 -6.84 -17.22 15.07
N GLU A 214 -6.80 -15.96 14.62
CA GLU A 214 -7.70 -14.91 15.10
C GLU A 214 -8.00 -13.90 13.98
N PRO A 215 -9.25 -13.42 13.83
CA PRO A 215 -9.57 -12.33 12.90
C PRO A 215 -8.69 -11.10 13.15
N VAL A 216 -8.04 -10.57 12.10
CA VAL A 216 -7.08 -9.44 12.22
C VAL A 216 -7.68 -8.25 12.95
N LYS A 217 -8.96 -7.95 12.69
CA LYS A 217 -9.71 -6.86 13.33
C LYS A 217 -9.84 -6.97 14.85
N HIS A 218 -9.70 -8.17 15.43
CA HIS A 218 -9.93 -8.43 16.85
C HIS A 218 -8.65 -8.69 17.66
N ILE A 219 -7.50 -8.81 16.99
CA ILE A 219 -6.24 -9.11 17.66
C ILE A 219 -5.86 -7.98 18.61
N ARG A 220 -5.61 -8.35 19.88
CA ARG A 220 -5.18 -7.39 20.90
C ARG A 220 -3.73 -6.97 20.65
N PRO A 221 -3.35 -5.69 20.90
CA PRO A 221 -2.02 -5.17 20.58
C PRO A 221 -0.85 -6.00 21.16
N HIS A 222 -0.96 -6.47 22.41
CA HIS A 222 0.09 -7.29 23.03
C HIS A 222 0.30 -8.64 22.34
N ARG A 223 -0.75 -9.23 21.73
CA ARG A 223 -0.64 -10.48 20.97
C ARG A 223 0.05 -10.23 19.65
N THR A 224 -0.32 -9.16 18.95
CA THR A 224 0.38 -8.73 17.73
C THR A 224 1.88 -8.54 17.99
N LEU A 225 2.25 -7.91 19.12
CA LEU A 225 3.66 -7.75 19.49
C LEU A 225 4.35 -9.09 19.74
N ALA A 226 3.74 -10.01 20.47
CA ALA A 226 4.30 -11.33 20.74
C ALA A 226 4.48 -12.16 19.46
N ILE A 227 3.48 -12.17 18.59
CA ILE A 227 3.50 -12.87 17.30
C ILE A 227 4.59 -12.30 16.38
N ASN A 228 4.63 -10.97 16.21
CA ASN A 228 5.64 -10.31 15.39
C ASN A 228 7.07 -10.54 15.93
N ARG A 229 7.21 -10.64 17.25
CA ARG A 229 8.50 -10.96 17.87
C ARG A 229 8.90 -12.41 17.58
N GLY A 230 7.99 -13.36 17.77
CA GLY A 230 8.24 -14.77 17.45
C GLY A 230 8.56 -14.99 15.97
N GLU A 231 7.93 -14.25 15.06
CA GLU A 231 8.28 -14.29 13.63
C GLU A 231 9.68 -13.74 13.35
N ARG A 232 10.01 -12.58 13.92
CA ARG A 232 11.31 -11.94 13.74
C ARG A 232 12.47 -12.77 14.28
N GLU A 233 12.25 -13.43 15.41
CA GLU A 233 13.22 -14.33 16.03
C GLU A 233 13.25 -15.72 15.36
N GLY A 234 12.36 -15.99 14.41
CA GLY A 234 12.39 -17.20 13.58
C GLY A 234 11.62 -18.40 14.13
N TYR A 235 10.94 -18.28 15.27
CA TYR A 235 10.14 -19.36 15.87
C TYR A 235 8.79 -19.55 15.18
N LEU A 236 8.19 -18.46 14.68
CA LEU A 236 6.87 -18.47 14.06
C LEU A 236 6.94 -18.18 12.55
N LYS A 237 5.97 -18.72 11.83
CA LYS A 237 5.59 -18.30 10.48
C LYS A 237 4.19 -17.69 10.56
N VAL A 238 4.06 -16.43 10.15
CA VAL A 238 2.80 -15.69 10.24
C VAL A 238 2.26 -15.45 8.84
N LYS A 239 0.97 -15.63 8.65
CA LYS A 239 0.27 -15.29 7.40
C LYS A 239 -1.10 -14.70 7.74
N ILE A 240 -1.60 -13.83 6.86
CA ILE A 240 -3.01 -13.45 6.87
C ILE A 240 -3.69 -14.27 5.78
N GLU A 241 -4.70 -15.03 6.16
CA GLU A 241 -5.51 -15.77 5.19
C GLU A 241 -6.53 -14.83 4.56
N VAL A 242 -6.77 -15.01 3.27
CA VAL A 242 -7.73 -14.20 2.51
C VAL A 242 -8.55 -15.15 1.66
N ASP A 243 -9.85 -14.90 1.58
CA ASP A 243 -10.71 -15.52 0.57
C ASP A 243 -10.31 -14.97 -0.80
N LEU A 244 -9.56 -15.79 -1.55
CA LEU A 244 -9.02 -15.43 -2.85
C LEU A 244 -10.12 -15.23 -3.89
N ASP A 245 -11.21 -15.99 -3.82
CA ASP A 245 -12.32 -15.87 -4.78
C ASP A 245 -13.03 -14.54 -4.59
N ALA A 246 -13.33 -14.18 -3.34
CA ALA A 246 -13.89 -12.86 -3.02
C ALA A 246 -12.93 -11.71 -3.40
N ALA A 247 -11.62 -11.87 -3.19
CA ALA A 247 -10.63 -10.88 -3.61
C ALA A 247 -10.56 -10.73 -5.15
N HIS A 248 -10.61 -11.83 -5.89
CA HIS A 248 -10.67 -11.81 -7.35
C HIS A 248 -11.98 -11.20 -7.87
N GLU A 249 -13.10 -11.35 -7.16
CA GLU A 249 -14.33 -10.66 -7.53
C GLU A 249 -14.26 -9.14 -7.32
N ILE A 250 -13.50 -8.67 -6.32
CA ILE A 250 -13.18 -7.24 -6.21
C ILE A 250 -12.40 -6.78 -7.45
N LEU A 251 -11.37 -7.51 -7.85
CA LEU A 251 -10.57 -7.21 -9.05
C LEU A 251 -11.42 -7.19 -10.33
N ARG A 252 -12.27 -8.20 -10.52
CA ARG A 252 -13.19 -8.30 -11.66
C ARG A 252 -14.14 -7.12 -11.74
N ARG A 253 -14.76 -6.72 -10.63
CA ARG A 253 -15.69 -5.56 -10.62
C ARG A 253 -15.03 -4.25 -11.08
N HIS A 254 -13.73 -4.09 -10.83
CA HIS A 254 -12.99 -2.89 -11.27
C HIS A 254 -12.54 -2.96 -12.73
N TYR A 255 -12.09 -4.14 -13.18
CA TYR A 255 -11.33 -4.26 -14.42
C TYR A 255 -11.99 -5.11 -15.52
N LEU A 256 -12.97 -5.96 -15.22
CA LEU A 256 -13.71 -6.74 -16.22
C LEU A 256 -15.08 -6.09 -16.45
N LYS A 257 -15.10 -5.03 -17.27
CA LYS A 257 -16.30 -4.22 -17.54
C LYS A 257 -17.16 -4.80 -18.66
N ASN A 258 -16.54 -5.50 -19.61
CA ASN A 258 -17.22 -6.12 -20.73
C ASN A 258 -16.84 -7.60 -20.87
N PRO A 259 -17.65 -8.52 -20.33
CA PRO A 259 -17.42 -9.96 -20.46
C PRO A 259 -17.52 -10.50 -21.89
N ARG A 260 -18.10 -9.74 -22.83
CA ARG A 260 -18.17 -10.13 -24.25
C ARG A 260 -16.91 -9.81 -25.03
N SER A 261 -15.97 -9.07 -24.42
CA SER A 261 -14.73 -8.75 -25.10
C SER A 261 -13.93 -10.02 -25.38
N VAL A 262 -13.29 -10.06 -26.55
CA VAL A 262 -12.35 -11.14 -26.92
C VAL A 262 -11.17 -11.25 -25.94
N PHE A 263 -10.91 -10.22 -25.14
CA PHE A 263 -9.85 -10.19 -24.13
C PHE A 263 -10.29 -10.65 -22.74
N ALA A 264 -11.57 -10.96 -22.50
CA ALA A 264 -12.10 -11.23 -21.18
C ALA A 264 -11.29 -12.29 -20.41
N GLU A 265 -11.01 -13.44 -21.03
CA GLU A 265 -10.21 -14.51 -20.43
C GLU A 265 -8.77 -14.06 -20.12
N GLN A 266 -8.15 -13.30 -21.03
CA GLN A 266 -6.78 -12.80 -20.82
C GLN A 266 -6.69 -11.78 -19.70
N ILE A 267 -7.72 -10.94 -19.55
CA ILE A 267 -7.84 -10.00 -18.43
C ILE A 267 -7.96 -10.79 -17.13
N GLU A 268 -8.81 -11.82 -17.07
CA GLU A 268 -8.94 -12.64 -15.86
C GLU A 268 -7.63 -13.30 -15.44
N LEU A 269 -6.87 -13.82 -16.39
CA LEU A 269 -5.53 -14.36 -16.13
C LEU A 269 -4.59 -13.28 -15.59
N ALA A 270 -4.64 -12.06 -16.15
CA ALA A 270 -3.86 -10.93 -15.65
C ALA A 270 -4.29 -10.46 -14.26
N LEU A 271 -5.59 -10.54 -13.92
CA LEU A 271 -6.10 -10.20 -12.59
C LEU A 271 -5.63 -11.20 -11.52
N LYS A 272 -5.53 -12.48 -11.86
CA LYS A 272 -4.98 -13.50 -10.95
C LYS A 272 -3.50 -13.26 -10.67
N ASP A 273 -2.71 -12.98 -11.71
CA ASP A 273 -1.30 -12.67 -11.56
C ASP A 273 -1.09 -11.32 -10.83
N SER A 274 -1.95 -10.32 -11.06
CA SER A 274 -1.83 -9.02 -10.38
C SER A 274 -2.04 -9.11 -8.87
N TYR A 275 -2.94 -9.97 -8.39
CA TYR A 275 -3.16 -10.17 -6.95
C TYR A 275 -1.93 -10.79 -6.26
N GLN A 276 -1.19 -11.65 -6.97
CA GLN A 276 -0.01 -12.32 -6.42
C GLN A 276 1.23 -11.41 -6.34
N ARG A 277 1.23 -10.27 -7.02
CA ARG A 277 2.34 -9.29 -7.06
C ARG A 277 2.27 -8.29 -5.90
#